data_AF-K2DPW8-F1
#
_entry.id   AF-K2DPW8-F1
#
_cell.length_a   1.000
_cell.length_b   1.000
_cell.length_c   1.000
_cell.angle_alpha   90.00
_cell.angle_beta   90.00
_cell.angle_gamma   90.00
#
_symmetry.space_group_name_H-M   'P 1'
#
loop_
_entity.id
_entity.type
_entity.pdbx_description
1 polymer ?
#
loop_
_entity_poly.entity_id
_entity_poly.type
_entity_poly.pdbx_seq_one_letter_code
_entity_poly.pdbx_strand_id
1 'polypeptide(L)' 'MTQNTSAITPAYLNASLCVEERVADLLSRMTLEEKIGQLMLWDAREEDLSFINTRQPGSVLHILGE' A
#
# COMPACT_ATOMS: atom_id res chain seq x y z
N MET A 1 -18.83 18.80 28.22
CA MET A 1 -18.59 19.11 26.79
C MET A 1 -17.36 18.32 26.34
N THR A 2 -17.55 17.04 25.99
CA THR A 2 -16.47 16.19 25.47
C THR A 2 -16.57 16.22 23.95
N GLN A 3 -15.66 16.96 23.31
CA GLN A 3 -15.51 16.95 21.86
C GLN A 3 -14.97 15.59 21.45
N ASN A 4 -15.82 14.79 20.81
CA ASN A 4 -15.47 13.52 20.21
C ASN A 4 -14.65 13.85 18.95
N THR A 5 -13.32 13.73 19.02
CA THR A 5 -12.45 13.89 17.84
C THR A 5 -12.69 12.70 16.91
N SER A 6 -13.73 12.78 16.07
CA SER A 6 -13.91 11.89 14.94
C SER A 6 -12.68 12.05 14.05
N ALA A 7 -11.75 11.09 14.14
CA ALA A 7 -10.55 11.09 13.33
C ALA A 7 -10.95 11.20 11.86
N ILE A 8 -10.49 12.25 11.18
CA ILE A 8 -10.76 12.46 9.76
C ILE A 8 -10.16 11.27 9.02
N THR A 9 -11.01 10.42 8.44
CA THR A 9 -10.57 9.29 7.62
C THR A 9 -9.85 9.83 6.38
N PRO A 10 -8.61 9.42 6.10
CA PRO A 10 -7.92 9.75 4.85
C PRO A 10 -8.77 9.41 3.62
N ALA A 11 -8.71 10.24 2.58
CA ALA A 11 -9.56 10.08 1.40
C ALA A 11 -9.30 8.75 0.68
N TYR A 12 -8.06 8.27 0.62
CA TYR A 12 -7.74 6.97 0.01
C TYR A 12 -8.44 5.76 0.67
N LEU A 13 -8.80 5.88 1.96
CA LEU A 13 -9.53 4.86 2.73
C LEU A 13 -11.06 4.99 2.62
N ASN A 14 -11.57 6.08 2.03
CA ASN A 14 -13.00 6.29 1.87
C ASN A 14 -13.52 5.63 0.57
N ALA A 15 -14.23 4.50 0.72
CA ALA A 15 -14.77 3.74 -0.41
C ALA A 15 -15.90 4.45 -1.20
N SER A 16 -16.46 5.54 -0.67
CA SER A 16 -17.52 6.32 -1.33
C SER A 16 -16.99 7.36 -2.35
N LEU A 17 -15.68 7.63 -2.35
CA LEU A 17 -15.04 8.57 -3.29
C LEU A 17 -14.66 7.86 -4.59
N CYS A 18 -14.45 8.62 -5.67
CA CYS A 18 -14.03 8.03 -6.94
C CYS A 18 -12.59 7.47 -6.86
N VAL A 19 -12.24 6.63 -7.82
CA VAL A 19 -10.92 5.98 -7.85
C VAL A 19 -9.83 7.03 -7.99
N GLU A 20 -10.02 8.03 -8.84
CA GLU A 20 -9.05 9.09 -9.11
C GLU A 20 -8.75 9.93 -7.85
N GLU A 21 -9.78 10.28 -7.07
CA GLU A 21 -9.63 11.00 -5.81
C GLU A 21 -8.82 10.20 -4.79
N ARG A 22 -9.12 8.90 -4.67
CA ARG A 22 -8.43 7.99 -3.74
C ARG A 22 -6.98 7.78 -4.13
N VAL A 23 -6.70 7.62 -5.43
CA VAL A 23 -5.36 7.46 -5.99
C VAL A 23 -4.53 8.73 -5.79
N ALA A 24 -5.11 9.90 -6.06
CA ALA A 24 -4.41 11.18 -5.88
C ALA A 24 -4.02 11.43 -4.42
N ASP A 25 -4.92 11.15 -3.46
CA ASP A 25 -4.62 11.27 -2.03
C ASP A 25 -3.52 10.28 -1.60
N LEU A 26 -3.60 9.02 -2.03
CA LEU A 26 -2.59 8.01 -1.70
C LEU A 26 -1.21 8.37 -2.26
N LEU A 27 -1.11 8.69 -3.55
CA LEU A 27 0.16 9.05 -4.20
C LEU A 27 0.81 10.30 -3.61
N SER A 28 0.01 11.23 -3.07
CA SER A 28 0.53 12.43 -2.40
C SER A 28 1.19 12.13 -1.04
N ARG A 29 0.81 11.02 -0.40
CA ARG A 29 1.29 10.59 0.93
C ARG A 29 2.48 9.64 0.85
N MET A 30 2.65 8.95 -0.28
CA MET A 30 3.75 8.01 -0.49
C MET A 30 5.09 8.72 -0.68
N THR A 31 6.11 8.21 0.00
CA THR A 31 7.52 8.47 -0.24
C THR A 31 7.95 7.93 -1.61
N LEU A 32 9.13 8.35 -2.08
CA LEU A 32 9.71 7.82 -3.32
C LEU A 32 9.97 6.32 -3.22
N GLU A 33 10.45 5.84 -2.07
CA GLU A 33 10.71 4.42 -1.82
C GLU A 33 9.43 3.61 -1.91
N GLU A 34 8.35 4.04 -1.27
CA GLU A 34 7.04 3.37 -1.36
C GLU A 34 6.52 3.33 -2.81
N LYS A 35 6.71 4.42 -3.57
CA LYS A 35 6.32 4.47 -4.99
C LYS A 35 7.11 3.49 -5.84
N ILE A 36 8.43 3.41 -5.63
CA ILE A 36 9.28 2.45 -6.32
C ILE A 36 8.91 1.03 -5.90
N GLY A 37 8.66 0.79 -4.61
CA GLY A 37 8.17 -0.49 -4.09
C GLY A 37 6.93 -0.97 -4.84
N GLN A 38 5.95 -0.09 -5.06
CA GLN A 38 4.75 -0.42 -5.83
C GLN A 38 5.00 -0.84 -7.29
N LEU A 39 6.13 -0.43 -7.90
CA LEU A 39 6.52 -0.81 -9.25
C LEU A 39 7.29 -2.15 -9.30
N MET A 40 7.72 -2.67 -8.15
CA MET A 40 8.50 -3.90 -8.06
C MET A 40 7.62 -5.14 -7.97
N LEU A 41 8.00 -6.17 -8.74
CA LEU A 41 7.48 -7.53 -8.63
C LEU A 41 8.57 -8.42 -8.03
N TRP A 42 8.32 -8.97 -6.85
CA TRP A 42 9.33 -9.79 -6.16
C TRP A 42 9.00 -11.26 -6.09
N ASP A 43 10.07 -12.03 -6.02
CA ASP A 43 10.02 -13.47 -5.86
C ASP A 43 9.66 -13.83 -4.41
N ALA A 44 8.63 -14.66 -4.23
CA ALA A 44 8.21 -15.20 -2.93
C ALA A 44 8.28 -16.72 -2.86
N ARG A 45 9.23 -17.32 -3.58
CA ARG A 45 9.57 -18.74 -3.38
C ARG A 45 10.21 -19.01 -2.01
N GLU A 46 10.84 -18.00 -1.39
CA GLU A 46 11.38 -18.10 -0.04
C GLU A 46 10.25 -18.19 1.00
N GLU A 47 10.44 -18.99 2.06
CA GLU A 47 9.50 -19.07 3.18
C GLU A 47 9.49 -17.78 4.00
N ASP A 48 10.63 -17.08 4.09
CA ASP A 48 10.72 -15.79 4.78
C ASP A 48 10.23 -14.65 3.89
N LEU A 49 9.03 -14.17 4.19
CA LEU A 49 8.40 -13.03 3.52
C LEU A 49 8.56 -11.71 4.31
N SER A 50 9.52 -11.63 5.23
CA SER A 50 9.80 -10.41 6.03
C SER A 50 10.09 -9.18 5.17
N PHE A 51 10.57 -9.38 3.94
CA PHE A 51 10.81 -8.32 2.96
C PHE A 51 9.56 -7.52 2.60
N ILE A 52 8.35 -8.10 2.74
CA ILE A 52 7.08 -7.43 2.42
C ILE A 52 6.89 -6.23 3.33
N ASN A 53 7.21 -6.39 4.62
CA ASN A 53 7.06 -5.32 5.61
C ASN A 53 8.17 -4.27 5.50
N THR A 54 9.38 -4.68 5.15
CA THR A 54 10.54 -3.77 5.13
C THR A 54 10.63 -2.96 3.86
N ARG A 55 10.11 -3.46 2.74
CA ARG A 55 10.29 -2.81 1.44
C ARG A 55 9.02 -2.67 0.59
N GLN A 56 7.89 -3.20 1.06
CA GLN A 56 6.55 -2.91 0.56
C GLN A 56 6.39 -3.04 -0.97
N PRO A 57 6.70 -4.22 -1.56
CA PRO A 57 6.57 -4.43 -3.00
C PRO A 57 5.09 -4.33 -3.41
N GLY A 58 4.83 -3.77 -4.58
CA GLY A 58 3.48 -3.66 -5.15
C GLY A 58 2.94 -4.98 -5.64
N SER A 59 3.83 -5.94 -5.95
CA SER A 59 3.44 -7.27 -6.35
C SER A 59 4.46 -8.31 -5.94
N VAL A 60 3.98 -9.52 -5.74
CA VAL A 60 4.77 -10.68 -5.36
C VAL A 60 4.35 -11.86 -6.23
N LEU A 61 5.33 -12.62 -6.72
CA LEU A 61 5.13 -13.80 -7.55
C LEU A 61 5.74 -15.02 -6.85
N HIS A 62 4.92 -16.04 -6.64
CA HIS A 62 5.37 -17.37 -6.26
C HIS A 62 5.10 -18.30 -7.45
N ILE A 63 6.16 -18.82 -8.07
CA ILE A 63 6.05 -19.86 -9.09
C ILE A 63 6.38 -21.22 -8.45
N LEU A 64 5.42 -22.14 -8.49
CA LEU A 64 5.66 -23.54 -8.16
C LEU A 64 6.19 -24.20 -9.44
N GLY A 65 7.51 -24.38 -9.53
CA GLY A 65 8.15 -25.19 -10.56
C GLY A 65 8.60 -26.51 -9.95
N GLU A 66 8.19 -27.63 -10.56
CA GLU A 66 8.82 -28.93 -10.31
C GLU A 66 10.29 -28.94 -10.76
#